data_AF-V4R3T1-F1
#
_entry.id   AF-V4R3T1-F1
#
_cell.length_a   1.000
_cell.length_b   1.000
_cell.length_c   1.000
_cell.angle_alpha   90.00
_cell.angle_beta   90.00
_cell.angle_gamma   90.00
#
_symmetry.space_group_name_H-M   'P 1'
#
loop_
_entity.id
_entity.type
_entity.pdbx_description
1 polymer ?
#
loop_
_entity_poly.entity_id
_entity_poly.type
_entity_poly.pdbx_seq_one_letter_code
_entity_poly.pdbx_strand_id
1 'polypeptide(L)'
;MKCAFREAFRAVFYMPVYAAFEIGAFSQEELDLDYGAVPPGEDVGQLLRSGAAHVVLGGPMRVIVDHDKVHGSDLVCFAEVVTRDPFFLVGRNLSLARSVARYQSLVLWSTSPLLPPLGFERQMDGLLSAGLVTRTLDYAEVINMSFADDAVARPD
;
A
#
# COMPACT_ATOMS: atom_id res chain seq x y z
N MET A 1 -19.81 -11.17 5.05
CA MET A 1 -18.67 -12.11 4.94
C MET A 1 -17.48 -11.45 5.61
N LYS A 2 -16.80 -12.12 6.54
CA LYS A 2 -15.67 -11.51 7.25
C LYS A 2 -14.46 -11.41 6.31
N CYS A 3 -13.93 -10.21 6.11
CA CYS A 3 -12.77 -9.96 5.25
C CYS A 3 -11.51 -9.84 6.12
N ALA A 4 -10.56 -10.77 5.92
CA ALA A 4 -9.24 -10.70 6.55
C ALA A 4 -8.39 -9.58 5.91
N PHE A 5 -8.27 -8.46 6.61
CA PHE A 5 -7.43 -7.33 6.26
C PHE A 5 -6.14 -7.39 7.07
N ARG A 6 -4.99 -7.37 6.41
CA ARG A 6 -3.68 -7.30 7.09
C ARG A 6 -2.93 -6.03 6.75
N GLU A 7 -2.02 -5.60 7.60
CA GLU A 7 -0.97 -4.65 7.24
C GLU A 7 0.39 -5.36 7.21
N ALA A 8 1.22 -5.03 6.23
CA ALA A 8 2.56 -5.61 6.12
C ALA A 8 3.46 -5.20 7.31
N PHE A 9 3.25 -4.00 7.85
CA PHE A 9 3.91 -3.49 9.04
C PHE A 9 3.17 -2.26 9.57
N ARG A 10 3.32 -1.97 10.86
CA ARG A 10 2.71 -0.82 11.55
C ARG A 10 3.49 0.44 11.22
N ALA A 11 2.84 1.47 10.66
CA ALA A 11 3.49 2.74 10.36
C ALA A 11 2.53 3.93 10.38
N VAL A 12 3.05 5.09 10.80
CA VAL A 12 2.25 6.32 10.94
C VAL A 12 1.73 6.87 9.60
N PHE A 13 2.29 6.48 8.45
CA PHE A 13 1.75 6.87 7.15
C PHE A 13 0.46 6.15 6.78
N TYR A 14 0.14 5.03 7.44
CA TYR A 14 -1.15 4.35 7.31
C TYR A 14 -2.26 4.93 8.21
N MET A 15 -2.00 6.08 8.86
CA MET A 15 -2.98 6.77 9.72
C MET A 15 -4.40 6.87 9.13
N PRO A 16 -4.62 7.16 7.82
CA PRO A 16 -5.98 7.29 7.29
C PRO A 16 -6.79 6.00 7.44
N VAL A 17 -6.16 4.83 7.30
CA VAL A 17 -6.83 3.53 7.50
C VAL A 17 -7.17 3.34 8.98
N TYR A 18 -6.26 3.69 9.89
CA TYR A 18 -6.50 3.60 11.33
C TYR A 18 -7.62 4.55 11.76
N ALA A 19 -7.65 5.76 11.21
CA ALA A 19 -8.72 6.73 11.46
C ALA A 19 -10.06 6.22 10.93
N ALA A 20 -10.09 5.58 9.76
CA ALA A 20 -11.30 4.97 9.21
C ALA A 20 -11.88 3.86 10.10
N PHE A 21 -11.02 3.06 10.74
CA PHE A 21 -11.44 2.11 11.77
C PHE A 21 -12.02 2.81 13.00
N GLU A 22 -11.32 3.83 13.51
CA GLU A 22 -11.71 4.55 14.74
C GLU A 22 -13.05 5.27 14.59
N ILE A 23 -13.32 5.91 13.45
CA ILE A 23 -14.60 6.59 13.19
C ILE A 23 -15.72 5.63 12.76
N GLY A 24 -15.42 4.33 12.64
CA GLY A 24 -16.38 3.30 12.24
C GLY A 24 -16.77 3.34 10.75
N ALA A 25 -15.97 3.96 9.88
CA ALA A 25 -16.30 4.14 8.47
C ALA A 25 -16.55 2.80 7.74
N PHE A 26 -15.70 1.79 7.99
CA PHE A 26 -15.90 0.46 7.39
C PHE A 26 -17.20 -0.19 7.86
N SER A 27 -17.56 -0.06 9.14
CA SER A 27 -18.80 -0.63 9.68
C SER A 27 -20.05 0.09 9.17
N GLN A 28 -19.96 1.40 8.90
CA GLN A 28 -21.03 2.17 8.26
C GLN A 28 -21.32 1.68 6.83
N GLU A 29 -20.30 1.21 6.13
CA GLU A 29 -20.40 0.54 4.83
C GLU A 29 -20.70 -0.97 4.93
N GLU A 30 -21.14 -1.44 6.11
CA GLU A 30 -21.45 -2.85 6.38
C GLU A 30 -20.28 -3.83 6.15
N LEU A 31 -19.03 -3.35 6.19
CA LEU A 31 -17.83 -4.16 6.05
C LEU A 31 -17.39 -4.76 7.40
N ASP A 32 -17.45 -6.09 7.48
CA ASP A 32 -16.91 -6.87 8.60
C ASP A 32 -15.43 -7.19 8.34
N LEU A 33 -14.54 -6.34 8.85
CA LEU A 33 -13.09 -6.47 8.67
C LEU A 33 -12.44 -7.12 9.89
N ASP A 34 -11.77 -8.25 9.65
CA ASP A 34 -10.80 -8.82 10.59
C ASP A 34 -9.45 -8.14 10.36
N TYR A 35 -9.13 -7.11 11.13
CA TYR A 35 -7.92 -6.32 10.94
C TYR A 35 -6.76 -6.79 11.84
N GLY A 36 -5.56 -6.93 11.26
CA GLY A 36 -4.37 -7.36 12.00
C GLY A 36 -3.06 -7.10 11.25
N ALA A 37 -1.94 -7.45 11.87
CA ALA A 37 -0.65 -7.45 11.18
C ALA A 37 -0.41 -8.78 10.47
N VAL A 38 0.37 -8.75 9.39
CA VAL A 38 0.97 -9.97 8.83
C VAL A 38 1.89 -10.59 9.90
N PRO A 39 1.77 -11.89 10.22
CA PRO A 39 2.63 -12.52 11.20
C PRO A 39 4.11 -12.47 10.77
N PRO A 40 5.05 -12.32 11.73
CA PRO A 40 6.48 -12.30 11.40
C PRO A 40 6.93 -13.55 10.62
N GLY A 41 7.61 -13.34 9.49
CA GLY A 41 8.14 -14.42 8.67
C GLY A 41 7.18 -14.98 7.62
N GLU A 42 5.90 -14.59 7.63
CA GLU A 42 4.93 -14.99 6.61
C GLU A 42 5.16 -14.24 5.29
N ASP A 43 4.95 -14.95 4.17
CA ASP A 43 4.96 -14.35 2.84
C ASP A 43 3.57 -13.80 2.50
N VAL A 44 3.51 -12.50 2.20
CA VAL A 44 2.25 -11.81 1.90
C VAL A 44 1.56 -12.39 0.66
N GLY A 45 2.33 -12.74 -0.38
CA GLY A 45 1.76 -13.30 -1.60
C GLY A 45 1.12 -14.66 -1.34
N GLN A 46 1.77 -15.52 -0.55
CA GLN A 46 1.21 -16.79 -0.11
C GLN A 46 -0.03 -16.62 0.78
N LEU A 47 -0.03 -15.66 1.71
CA LEU A 47 -1.21 -15.37 2.54
C LEU A 47 -2.43 -14.95 1.69
N LEU A 48 -2.22 -14.11 0.68
CA LEU A 48 -3.27 -13.70 -0.24
C LEU A 48 -3.76 -14.88 -1.09
N ARG A 49 -2.84 -15.63 -1.70
CA ARG A 49 -3.18 -16.80 -2.55
C ARG A 49 -3.86 -17.93 -1.79
N SER A 50 -3.53 -18.14 -0.52
CA SER A 50 -4.16 -19.16 0.33
C SER A 50 -5.52 -18.74 0.90
N GLY A 51 -5.90 -17.46 0.79
CA GLY A 51 -7.10 -16.91 1.42
C GLY A 51 -6.96 -16.66 2.93
N ALA A 52 -5.76 -16.83 3.51
CA ALA A 52 -5.48 -16.48 4.90
C ALA A 52 -5.52 -14.95 5.14
N ALA A 53 -5.28 -14.17 4.09
CA ALA A 53 -5.61 -12.75 3.99
C ALA A 53 -6.37 -12.50 2.68
N HIS A 54 -7.27 -11.51 2.68
CA HIS A 54 -7.99 -11.08 1.47
C HIS A 54 -7.47 -9.74 0.95
N VAL A 55 -7.08 -8.84 1.85
CA VAL A 55 -6.48 -7.54 1.53
C VAL A 55 -5.26 -7.34 2.41
N VAL A 56 -4.18 -6.81 1.83
CA VAL A 56 -3.00 -6.38 2.59
C VAL A 56 -2.66 -4.94 2.28
N LEU A 57 -2.60 -4.11 3.32
CA LEU A 57 -2.05 -2.76 3.25
C LEU A 57 -0.53 -2.84 3.14
N GLY A 58 -0.03 -2.45 1.98
CA GLY A 58 1.38 -2.50 1.58
C GLY A 58 1.64 -1.63 0.35
N GLY A 59 2.89 -1.59 -0.09
CA GLY A 59 3.29 -0.82 -1.28
C GLY A 59 3.41 -1.68 -2.54
N PRO A 60 3.33 -1.06 -3.74
CA PRO A 60 3.42 -1.77 -5.03
C PRO A 60 4.71 -2.57 -5.20
N MET A 61 5.81 -2.15 -4.57
CA MET A 61 7.07 -2.89 -4.49
C MET A 61 6.87 -4.37 -4.17
N ARG A 62 5.93 -4.71 -3.27
CA ARG A 62 5.70 -6.11 -2.87
C ARG A 62 5.06 -6.92 -4.00
N VAL A 63 4.13 -6.30 -4.72
CA VAL A 63 3.48 -6.91 -5.89
C VAL A 63 4.50 -7.06 -7.01
N ILE A 64 5.30 -6.01 -7.28
CA ILE A 64 6.37 -6.05 -8.29
C ILE A 64 7.37 -7.17 -8.02
N VAL A 65 7.85 -7.31 -6.78
CA VAL A 65 8.80 -8.36 -6.39
C VAL A 65 8.16 -9.75 -6.44
N ASP A 66 6.89 -9.90 -6.10
CA ASP A 66 6.19 -11.19 -6.23
C ASP A 66 6.08 -11.60 -7.70
N HIS A 67 5.71 -10.69 -8.60
CA HIS A 67 5.65 -10.92 -10.05
C HIS A 67 7.02 -11.23 -10.69
N ASP A 68 8.11 -10.66 -10.17
CA ASP A 68 9.47 -10.99 -10.63
C ASP A 68 9.87 -12.43 -10.23
N LYS A 69 9.41 -12.91 -9.07
CA LYS A 69 9.78 -14.23 -8.51
C LYS A 69 8.82 -15.36 -8.88
N VAL A 70 7.53 -15.06 -8.99
CA VAL A 70 6.45 -16.04 -9.15
C VAL A 70 5.87 -15.89 -10.55
N HIS A 71 6.15 -16.87 -11.40
CA HIS A 71 5.62 -16.90 -12.75
C HIS A 71 4.09 -16.99 -12.72
N GLY A 72 3.40 -16.05 -13.38
CA GLY A 72 1.95 -16.00 -13.43
C GLY A 72 1.29 -15.50 -12.14
N SER A 73 1.99 -14.69 -11.35
CA SER A 73 1.37 -13.99 -10.22
C SER A 73 0.15 -13.18 -10.67
N ASP A 74 -0.87 -13.16 -9.82
CA ASP A 74 -2.15 -12.47 -10.00
C ASP A 74 -2.37 -11.36 -8.98
N LEU A 75 -1.33 -11.04 -8.19
CA LEU A 75 -1.42 -9.99 -7.18
C LEU A 75 -1.52 -8.62 -7.85
N VAL A 76 -2.39 -7.77 -7.32
CA VAL A 76 -2.60 -6.40 -7.80
C VAL A 76 -2.72 -5.40 -6.64
N CYS A 77 -2.33 -4.15 -6.89
CA CYS A 77 -2.73 -3.01 -6.08
C CYS A 77 -4.01 -2.40 -6.64
N PHE A 78 -4.95 -2.02 -5.78
CA PHE A 78 -6.26 -1.53 -6.23
C PHE A 78 -6.72 -0.20 -5.61
N ALA A 79 -5.96 0.35 -4.64
CA ALA A 79 -6.22 1.67 -4.08
C ALA A 79 -4.95 2.27 -3.48
N GLU A 80 -4.82 3.60 -3.59
CA GLU A 80 -3.77 4.39 -2.95
C GLU A 80 -4.23 4.90 -1.58
N VAL A 81 -3.35 4.80 -0.58
CA VAL A 81 -3.52 5.40 0.76
C VAL A 81 -2.42 6.42 1.04
N VAL A 82 -1.22 6.17 0.51
CA VAL A 82 0.00 6.96 0.73
C VAL A 82 0.56 7.37 -0.63
N THR A 83 0.55 8.67 -0.92
CA THR A 83 0.84 9.23 -2.25
C THR A 83 2.30 9.65 -2.44
N ARG A 84 3.08 9.69 -1.35
CA ARG A 84 4.51 10.06 -1.39
C ARG A 84 5.34 9.11 -0.57
N ASP A 85 6.63 9.05 -0.90
CA ASP A 85 7.59 8.25 -0.16
C ASP A 85 7.66 8.73 1.31
N PRO A 86 7.29 7.89 2.29
CA PRO A 86 7.34 8.25 3.70
C PRO A 86 8.76 8.15 4.29
N PHE A 87 9.73 7.64 3.53
CA PHE A 87 11.10 7.44 3.96
C PHE A 87 11.99 8.63 3.58
N PHE A 88 12.82 9.08 4.52
CA PHE A 88 13.79 10.15 4.27
C PHE A 88 15.02 9.96 5.14
N LEU A 89 16.14 10.50 4.66
CA LEU A 89 17.40 10.47 5.39
C LEU A 89 17.36 11.45 6.57
N VAL A 90 17.74 10.95 7.74
CA VAL A 90 17.92 11.74 8.95
C VAL A 90 19.41 11.96 9.18
N GLY A 91 19.84 13.22 9.20
CA GLY A 91 21.23 13.58 9.47
C GLY A 91 21.58 13.45 10.96
N ARG A 92 22.87 13.25 11.27
CA ARG A 92 23.39 13.04 12.64
C ARG A 92 22.97 14.10 13.66
N ASN A 93 22.78 15.35 13.22
CA ASN A 93 22.45 16.50 14.07
C ASN A 93 20.98 16.96 13.96
N LEU A 94 20.10 16.14 13.38
CA LEU A 94 18.69 16.47 13.28
C LEU A 94 18.00 16.15 14.62
N SER A 95 17.34 17.15 15.22
CA SER A 95 16.52 16.89 16.41
C SER A 95 15.25 16.14 16.04
N LEU A 96 14.70 15.35 16.98
CA LEU A 96 13.43 14.65 16.81
C LEU A 96 12.31 15.61 16.38
N ALA A 97 12.24 16.80 16.97
CA ALA A 97 11.26 17.83 16.61
C ALA A 97 11.35 18.23 15.12
N ARG A 98 12.57 18.34 14.56
CA ARG A 98 12.76 18.63 13.13
C ARG A 98 12.38 17.45 12.25
N SER A 99 12.66 16.21 12.68
CA SER A 99 12.22 15.01 11.97
C SER A 99 10.69 14.94 11.89
N VAL A 100 10.01 15.20 13.01
CA VAL A 100 8.55 15.21 13.09
C VAL A 100 7.96 16.33 12.22
N ALA A 101 8.49 17.56 12.33
CA ALA A 101 8.03 18.68 11.52
C ALA A 101 8.21 18.41 10.02
N ARG A 102 9.35 17.82 9.63
CA ARG A 102 9.58 17.38 8.24
C ARG A 102 8.54 16.34 7.83
N TYR A 103 8.32 15.30 8.62
CA TYR A 103 7.33 14.26 8.34
C TYR A 103 5.93 14.86 8.13
N GLN A 104 5.49 15.77 9.00
CA GLN A 104 4.20 16.45 8.89
C GLN A 104 4.07 17.28 7.61
N SER A 105 5.18 17.87 7.12
CA SER A 105 5.19 18.62 5.86
C SER A 105 5.15 17.75 4.60
N LEU A 106 5.29 16.43 4.72
CA LEU A 106 5.40 15.55 3.54
C LEU A 106 4.07 15.39 2.80
N VAL A 107 2.92 15.72 3.38
CA VAL A 107 1.59 15.53 2.74
C VAL A 107 1.47 14.11 2.17
N LEU A 108 1.58 13.13 3.07
CA LEU A 108 1.72 11.71 2.72
C LEU A 108 0.39 11.07 2.33
N TRP A 109 -0.69 11.49 2.98
CA TRP A 109 -1.98 10.85 2.84
C TRP A 109 -2.63 11.27 1.53
N SER A 110 -3.06 10.29 0.76
CA SER A 110 -3.74 10.58 -0.49
C SER A 110 -5.12 11.17 -0.24
N THR A 111 -5.53 12.08 -1.12
CA THR A 111 -6.90 12.62 -1.16
C THR A 111 -7.75 11.92 -2.23
N SER A 112 -7.19 10.92 -2.90
CA SER A 112 -7.85 10.12 -3.92
C SER A 112 -7.38 8.66 -3.79
N PRO A 113 -8.24 7.65 -3.98
CA PRO A 113 -7.80 6.26 -3.99
C PRO A 113 -7.04 5.90 -5.28
N LEU A 114 -6.92 6.79 -6.26
CA LEU A 114 -6.27 6.52 -7.53
C LEU A 114 -4.75 6.53 -7.39
N LEU A 115 -4.11 5.44 -7.81
CA LEU A 115 -2.66 5.38 -7.95
C LEU A 115 -2.26 5.89 -9.34
N PRO A 116 -1.49 6.96 -9.50
CA PRO A 116 -1.08 7.42 -10.82
C PRO A 116 0.09 6.59 -11.40
N PRO A 117 0.15 6.35 -12.72
CA PRO A 117 1.23 5.59 -13.36
C PRO A 117 2.64 6.11 -13.05
N LEU A 118 2.82 7.43 -13.03
CA LEU A 118 4.13 8.04 -12.79
C LEU A 118 4.76 7.63 -11.44
N GLY A 119 3.94 7.46 -10.39
CA GLY A 119 4.43 7.02 -9.08
C GLY A 119 4.93 5.57 -9.11
N PHE A 120 4.19 4.71 -9.81
CA PHE A 120 4.56 3.33 -10.06
C PHE A 120 5.83 3.20 -10.90
N GLU A 121 5.92 3.93 -12.03
CA GLU A 121 7.07 3.91 -12.94
C GLU A 121 8.36 4.29 -12.23
N ARG A 122 8.34 5.34 -11.41
CA ARG A 122 9.49 5.75 -10.59
C ARG A 122 9.92 4.68 -9.60
N GLN A 123 8.97 3.99 -8.98
CA GLN A 123 9.27 2.89 -8.07
C GLN A 123 9.87 1.70 -8.83
N MET A 124 9.33 1.37 -10.01
CA MET A 124 9.86 0.32 -10.89
C MET A 124 11.31 0.61 -11.29
N ASP A 125 11.61 1.82 -11.76
CA ASP A 125 12.96 2.25 -12.12
C ASP A 125 13.93 2.14 -10.92
N GLY A 126 13.48 2.55 -9.74
CA GLY A 126 14.26 2.45 -8.52
C GLY A 126 14.60 1.00 -8.14
N LEU A 127 13.63 0.09 -8.27
CA LEU A 127 13.82 -1.34 -7.99
C LEU A 127 14.77 -2.01 -8.99
N LEU A 128 14.63 -1.68 -10.28
CA LEU A 128 15.54 -2.15 -11.33
C LEU A 128 16.96 -1.63 -11.12
N SER A 129 17.12 -0.33 -10.88
CA SER A 129 18.43 0.27 -10.63
C SER A 129 19.11 -0.29 -9.38
N ALA A 130 18.34 -0.72 -8.38
CA ALA A 130 18.86 -1.35 -7.17
C ALA A 130 19.13 -2.87 -7.34
N GLY A 131 18.78 -3.47 -8.48
CA GLY A 131 18.88 -4.91 -8.71
C GLY A 131 17.95 -5.75 -7.84
N LEU A 132 16.85 -5.15 -7.35
CA LEU A 132 15.85 -5.83 -6.50
C LEU A 132 14.83 -6.63 -7.33
N VAL A 133 14.69 -6.30 -8.61
CA VAL A 133 13.95 -7.06 -9.62
C VAL A 133 14.75 -7.13 -10.90
N THR A 134 14.45 -8.11 -11.75
CA THR A 134 15.23 -8.41 -12.95
C THR A 134 14.56 -7.93 -14.24
N ARG A 135 13.28 -7.57 -14.19
CA ARG A 135 12.49 -7.13 -15.34
C ARG A 135 11.54 -5.99 -14.99
N THR A 136 11.18 -5.22 -16.01
CA THR A 136 10.10 -4.24 -15.95
C THR A 136 8.74 -4.96 -16.00
N LEU A 137 7.73 -4.39 -15.35
CA LEU A 137 6.32 -4.77 -15.46
C LEU A 137 5.53 -3.56 -15.96
N ASP A 138 4.52 -3.81 -16.77
CA ASP A 138 3.59 -2.75 -17.15
C ASP A 138 2.65 -2.41 -15.98
N TYR A 139 2.27 -1.13 -15.87
CA TYR A 139 1.35 -0.65 -14.84
C TYR A 139 0.07 -1.49 -14.77
N ALA A 140 -0.51 -1.83 -15.92
CA ALA A 140 -1.75 -2.59 -16.01
C ALA A 140 -1.61 -4.07 -15.62
N GLU A 141 -0.39 -4.62 -15.52
CA GLU A 141 -0.17 -6.01 -15.06
C GLU A 141 -0.37 -6.14 -13.55
N VAL A 142 -0.05 -5.08 -12.79
CA VAL A 142 0.04 -5.13 -11.33
C VAL A 142 -0.85 -4.13 -10.62
N ILE A 143 -1.51 -3.25 -11.37
CA ILE A 143 -2.41 -2.25 -10.83
C ILE A 143 -3.80 -2.40 -11.45
N ASN A 144 -4.83 -2.56 -10.61
CA ASN A 144 -6.23 -2.61 -11.00
C ASN A 144 -7.02 -1.51 -10.28
N MET A 145 -7.27 -0.40 -10.97
CA MET A 145 -7.99 0.75 -10.39
C MET A 145 -9.51 0.69 -10.53
N SER A 146 -10.12 -0.39 -11.06
CA SER A 146 -11.56 -0.42 -11.32
C SER A 146 -12.41 -0.09 -10.08
N PHE A 147 -11.99 -0.59 -8.91
CA PHE A 147 -12.66 -0.29 -7.63
C PHE A 147 -12.52 1.17 -7.21
N ALA A 148 -11.34 1.76 -7.43
CA ALA A 148 -11.06 3.15 -7.08
C ALA A 148 -11.78 4.11 -8.04
N ASP A 149 -11.82 3.79 -9.34
CA ASP A 149 -12.56 4.53 -10.36
C ASP A 149 -14.06 4.57 -10.02
N ASP A 150 -14.63 3.41 -9.70
CA ASP A 150 -16.04 3.30 -9.29
C ASP A 150 -16.33 4.11 -8.03
N ALA A 151 -15.42 4.11 -7.06
CA ALA A 151 -15.57 4.87 -5.81
C ALA A 151 -15.56 6.39 -6.06
N VAL A 152 -14.66 6.89 -6.92
CA VAL A 152 -14.56 8.31 -7.26
C VAL A 152 -15.74 8.79 -8.11
N ALA A 153 -16.35 7.91 -8.90
CA ALA A 153 -17.51 8.24 -9.71
C ALA A 153 -18.84 8.31 -8.93
N ARG A 154 -18.89 7.80 -7.69
CA ARG A 154 -20.09 7.87 -6.85
C ARG A 154 -20.29 9.30 -6.32
N PRO A 155 -21.49 9.88 -6.47
CA PRO A 155 -21.82 11.14 -5.80
C PRO A 155 -21.98 10.90 -4.29
N ASP A 156 -21.55 11.89 -3.49
CA ASP A 156 -21.75 11.95 -2.03
C ASP A 156 -23.23 11.98 -1.62
#